data_AF-A0A944C4Z3-F1
#
_entry.id   AF-A0A944C4Z3-F1
#
_cell.length_a   1.000
_cell.length_b   1.000
_cell.length_c   1.000
_cell.angle_alpha   90.00
_cell.angle_beta   90.00
_cell.angle_gamma   90.00
#
_symmetry.space_group_name_H-M   'P 1'
#
loop_
_entity.id
_entity.type
_entity.pdbx_description
1 polymer ?
#
loop_
_entity_poly.entity_id
_entity_poly.type
_entity_poly.pdbx_seq_one_letter_code
_entity_poly.pdbx_strand_id
1 'polypeptide(L)'
;GGFAGVFFAELALNKSTRVIGKTWRGGLAVAVLCVAFTGCCIFDAFNIKGFVPQVSQVKQVAVEFNNLNGEVILSSDESITELTRIHRELLELPESAIGIDSSTPGGAVGYSYVVFTYTLDDGRIVSRNYELSYPEDGNPALTESQEVLNELGKLLSTPESKLSALDQIMEVEPSRLDAVLSTGWEEEKGYESEVHVDYSLLDSFWKALEKDLVEHELGSVSLGSGDGMSVEGAAPLDISGYRPDGSYVCVYYMVNQKIAPNTCAWFEKNYHVELG
;
A
#
# COMPACT_ATOMS: atom_id res chain seq x y z
N GLY A 1 -22.05 13.52 61.52
CA GLY A 1 -21.42 12.70 60.46
C GLY A 1 -19.93 12.92 60.24
N GLY A 2 -19.19 13.65 61.12
CA GLY A 2 -17.78 14.01 60.85
C GLY A 2 -16.70 13.12 61.47
N PHE A 3 -17.05 12.17 62.35
CA PHE A 3 -16.03 11.39 63.09
C PHE A 3 -15.65 10.07 62.40
N ALA A 4 -16.55 9.43 61.64
CA ALA A 4 -16.25 8.15 61.00
C ALA A 4 -15.20 8.28 59.87
N GLY A 5 -15.20 9.38 59.12
CA GLY A 5 -14.29 9.57 57.99
C GLY A 5 -12.81 9.73 58.37
N VAL A 6 -12.53 10.33 59.54
CA VAL A 6 -11.15 10.55 60.01
C VAL A 6 -10.50 9.21 60.42
N PHE A 7 -11.24 8.34 61.11
CA PHE A 7 -10.72 7.02 61.50
C PHE A 7 -10.48 6.08 60.31
N PHE A 8 -11.34 6.12 59.29
CA PHE A 8 -11.10 5.34 58.06
C PHE A 8 -9.90 5.84 57.27
N ALA A 9 -9.67 7.16 57.21
CA ALA A 9 -8.49 7.74 56.57
C ALA A 9 -7.20 7.40 57.33
N GLU A 10 -7.21 7.46 58.66
CA GLU A 10 -6.06 7.10 59.51
C GLU A 10 -5.71 5.60 59.44
N LEU A 11 -6.73 4.72 59.38
CA LEU A 11 -6.54 3.29 59.21
C LEU A 11 -6.04 2.92 57.81
N ALA A 12 -6.49 3.62 56.77
CA ALA A 12 -5.98 3.45 55.41
C ALA A 12 -4.52 3.90 55.31
N LEU A 13 -4.16 5.04 55.92
CA LEU A 13 -2.79 5.59 55.89
C LEU A 13 -1.79 4.77 56.73
N ASN A 14 -2.14 4.40 57.97
CA ASN A 14 -1.24 3.61 58.83
C ASN A 14 -1.07 2.15 58.37
N LYS A 15 -2.03 1.59 57.63
CA LYS A 15 -1.92 0.24 57.05
C LYS A 15 -1.23 0.27 55.68
N SER A 16 -1.41 1.34 54.90
CA SER A 16 -0.78 1.55 53.59
C SER A 16 0.74 1.72 53.68
N THR A 17 1.25 2.52 54.62
CA THR A 17 2.71 2.75 54.76
C THR A 17 3.48 1.49 55.18
N ARG A 18 2.87 0.62 55.99
CA ARG A 18 3.46 -0.66 56.42
C ARG A 18 3.53 -1.70 55.30
N VAL A 19 2.61 -1.63 54.34
CA VAL A 19 2.63 -2.47 53.14
C VAL A 19 3.66 -1.95 52.13
N ILE A 20 3.72 -0.63 51.91
CA ILE A 20 4.75 0.01 51.06
C ILE A 20 6.17 -0.27 51.57
N GLY A 21 6.39 -0.23 52.89
CA GLY A 21 7.67 -0.58 53.51
C GLY A 21 8.07 -2.07 53.43
N LYS A 22 7.15 -2.97 53.07
CA LYS A 22 7.43 -4.41 52.85
C LYS A 22 7.49 -4.80 51.38
N THR A 23 6.82 -4.06 50.50
CA THR A 23 6.82 -4.31 49.05
C THR A 23 7.79 -3.42 48.28
N TRP A 24 8.53 -2.50 48.94
CA TRP A 24 9.46 -1.58 48.28
C TRP A 24 10.50 -2.25 47.37
N ARG A 25 10.97 -3.45 47.73
CA ARG A 25 11.88 -4.23 46.87
C ARG A 25 11.19 -4.73 45.59
N GLY A 26 9.92 -5.15 45.71
CA GLY A 26 9.09 -5.51 44.56
C GLY A 26 8.75 -4.29 43.70
N GLY A 27 8.43 -3.16 44.33
CA GLY A 27 8.23 -1.88 43.64
C GLY A 27 9.48 -1.40 42.91
N LEU A 28 10.66 -1.52 43.54
CA LEU A 28 11.94 -1.21 42.92
C LEU A 28 12.26 -2.17 41.76
N ALA A 29 12.01 -3.47 41.92
CA ALA A 29 12.20 -4.45 40.86
C ALA A 29 11.30 -4.16 39.65
N VAL A 30 10.02 -3.84 39.88
CA VAL A 30 9.10 -3.42 38.81
C VAL A 30 9.56 -2.12 38.17
N ALA A 31 9.99 -1.12 38.95
CA ALA A 31 10.49 0.14 38.41
C ALA A 31 11.73 -0.08 37.52
N VAL A 32 12.66 -0.94 37.94
CA VAL A 32 13.84 -1.31 37.14
C VAL A 32 13.43 -2.04 35.86
N LEU A 33 12.49 -2.98 35.94
CA LEU A 33 11.98 -3.67 34.75
C LEU A 33 11.27 -2.72 33.79
N CYS A 34 10.48 -1.77 34.30
CA CYS A 34 9.85 -0.74 33.47
C CYS A 34 10.89 0.16 32.80
N VAL A 35 11.91 0.63 33.52
CA VAL A 35 12.98 1.44 32.92
C VAL A 35 13.75 0.63 31.87
N ALA A 36 14.07 -0.63 32.13
CA ALA A 36 14.73 -1.51 31.17
C ALA A 36 13.85 -1.75 29.94
N PHE A 37 12.57 -2.06 30.13
CA PHE A 37 11.61 -2.28 29.04
C PHE A 37 11.41 -1.02 28.20
N THR A 38 11.15 0.12 28.84
CA THR A 38 11.02 1.42 28.15
C THR A 38 12.33 1.77 27.43
N GLY A 39 13.49 1.50 28.02
CA GLY A 39 14.78 1.64 27.35
C GLY A 39 14.87 0.77 26.08
N CYS A 40 14.50 -0.51 26.17
CA CYS A 40 14.45 -1.40 25.01
C CYS A 40 13.50 -0.88 23.91
N CYS A 41 12.37 -0.28 24.28
CA CYS A 41 11.44 0.33 23.32
C CYS A 41 11.99 1.63 22.69
N ILE A 42 12.61 2.51 23.48
CA ILE A 42 13.16 3.80 23.01
C ILE A 42 14.32 3.56 22.05
N PHE A 43 15.24 2.67 22.41
CA PHE A 43 16.41 2.37 21.59
C PHE A 43 16.14 1.33 20.50
N ASP A 44 14.89 0.87 20.39
CA ASP A 44 14.48 -0.23 19.52
C ASP A 44 15.48 -1.40 19.59
N ALA A 45 15.82 -1.85 20.79
CA ALA A 45 16.92 -2.80 21.04
C ALA A 45 16.72 -4.17 20.36
N PHE A 46 15.48 -4.48 19.99
CA PHE A 46 15.12 -5.68 19.24
C PHE A 46 14.94 -5.41 17.73
N ASN A 47 15.27 -4.20 17.29
CA ASN A 47 15.11 -3.68 15.94
C ASN A 47 13.67 -3.88 15.42
N ILE A 48 12.64 -3.74 16.24
CA ILE A 48 11.25 -4.01 15.87
C ILE A 48 10.79 -3.00 14.81
N LYS A 49 11.13 -1.72 14.98
CA LYS A 49 10.80 -0.65 14.04
C LYS A 49 11.60 -0.80 12.75
N GLY A 50 12.90 -1.07 12.86
CA GLY A 50 13.81 -1.23 11.70
C GLY A 50 13.88 -2.64 11.13
N PHE A 51 13.01 -3.57 11.54
CA PHE A 51 13.08 -4.96 11.09
C PHE A 51 12.59 -5.08 9.65
N VAL A 52 13.53 -5.40 8.77
CA VAL A 52 13.27 -5.85 7.41
C VAL A 52 13.75 -7.31 7.29
N PRO A 53 12.88 -8.26 6.85
CA PRO A 53 13.29 -9.64 6.63
C PRO A 53 14.49 -9.78 5.68
N GLN A 54 15.26 -10.86 5.82
CA GLN A 54 16.32 -11.17 4.84
C GLN A 54 15.67 -11.73 3.58
N VAL A 55 16.15 -11.32 2.39
CA VAL A 55 15.64 -11.75 1.08
C VAL A 55 15.47 -13.27 1.01
N SER A 56 16.49 -14.02 1.44
CA SER A 56 16.50 -15.49 1.41
C SER A 56 15.50 -16.19 2.33
N GLN A 57 14.73 -15.43 3.13
CA GLN A 57 13.70 -15.94 4.03
C GLN A 57 12.29 -15.59 3.53
N VAL A 58 12.18 -14.76 2.49
CA VAL A 58 10.94 -14.20 1.99
C VAL A 58 10.47 -15.05 0.83
N LYS A 59 9.26 -15.58 0.96
CA LYS A 59 8.59 -16.33 -0.11
C LYS A 59 7.92 -15.37 -1.10
N GLN A 60 7.24 -14.35 -0.58
CA GLN A 60 6.57 -13.32 -1.37
C GLN A 60 6.32 -12.09 -0.50
N VAL A 61 6.07 -10.95 -1.14
CA VAL A 61 5.67 -9.70 -0.49
C VAL A 61 4.46 -9.13 -1.19
N ALA A 62 3.39 -8.91 -0.44
CA ALA A 62 2.25 -8.12 -0.89
C ALA A 62 2.51 -6.65 -0.57
N VAL A 63 2.33 -5.78 -1.56
CA VAL A 63 2.50 -4.33 -1.46
C VAL A 63 1.16 -3.66 -1.71
N GLU A 64 0.68 -2.91 -0.73
CA GLU A 64 -0.52 -2.05 -0.85
C GLU A 64 -0.07 -0.58 -0.83
N PHE A 65 -0.66 0.25 -1.69
CA PHE A 65 -0.35 1.66 -1.77
C PHE A 65 -1.57 2.48 -2.17
N ASN A 66 -1.69 3.73 -1.71
CA ASN A 66 -2.88 4.59 -1.93
C ASN A 66 -3.37 4.72 -3.38
N ASN A 67 -2.45 4.66 -4.35
CA ASN A 67 -2.74 4.75 -5.78
C ASN A 67 -2.77 3.38 -6.47
N LEU A 68 -2.59 2.29 -5.73
CA LEU A 68 -2.87 0.94 -6.20
C LEU A 68 -4.31 0.60 -5.83
N ASN A 69 -5.10 0.16 -6.80
CA ASN A 69 -6.46 -0.32 -6.55
C ASN A 69 -6.46 -1.80 -6.13
N GLY A 70 -5.62 -2.12 -5.14
CA GLY A 70 -5.40 -3.46 -4.62
C GLY A 70 -3.99 -3.66 -4.08
N GLU A 71 -3.63 -4.90 -3.82
CA GLU A 71 -2.26 -5.30 -3.49
C GLU A 71 -1.52 -5.79 -4.74
N VAL A 72 -0.20 -5.70 -4.76
CA VAL A 72 0.67 -6.35 -5.76
C VAL A 72 1.52 -7.37 -5.05
N ILE A 73 1.55 -8.61 -5.57
CA ILE A 73 2.33 -9.70 -5.01
C ILE A 73 3.63 -9.86 -5.80
N LEU A 74 4.76 -9.59 -5.12
CA LEU A 74 6.11 -9.80 -5.63
C LEU A 74 6.66 -11.12 -5.07
N SER A 75 7.19 -11.98 -5.93
CA SER A 75 7.69 -13.31 -5.57
C SER A 75 9.04 -13.65 -6.19
N SER A 76 9.51 -12.91 -7.19
CA SER A 76 10.85 -13.11 -7.76
C SER A 76 11.94 -12.63 -6.80
N ASP A 77 13.08 -13.32 -6.79
CA ASP A 77 14.26 -12.93 -6.00
C ASP A 77 14.72 -11.51 -6.32
N GLU A 78 14.62 -11.09 -7.59
CA GLU A 78 14.97 -9.74 -8.05
C GLU A 78 14.06 -8.69 -7.43
N SER A 79 12.74 -8.86 -7.56
CA SER A 79 11.75 -7.92 -7.01
C SER A 79 11.76 -7.89 -5.49
N ILE A 80 11.94 -9.04 -4.82
CA ILE A 80 12.07 -9.11 -3.36
C ILE A 80 13.34 -8.39 -2.91
N THR A 81 14.47 -8.58 -3.62
CA THR A 81 15.73 -7.89 -3.31
C THR A 81 15.56 -6.39 -3.40
N GLU A 82 14.95 -5.92 -4.50
CA GLU A 82 14.75 -4.50 -4.76
C GLU A 82 13.77 -3.88 -3.77
N LEU A 83 12.62 -4.53 -3.49
CA LEU A 83 11.68 -4.05 -2.49
C LEU A 83 12.32 -3.96 -1.10
N THR A 84 13.14 -4.95 -0.74
CA THR A 84 13.85 -4.97 0.55
C THR A 84 14.88 -3.85 0.63
N ARG A 85 15.52 -3.45 -0.49
CA ARG A 85 16.38 -2.26 -0.55
C ARG A 85 15.57 -1.00 -0.33
N ILE A 86 14.50 -0.81 -1.10
CA ILE A 86 13.60 0.35 -1.00
C ILE A 86 13.03 0.49 0.42
N HIS A 87 12.62 -0.61 1.05
CA HIS A 87 12.12 -0.61 2.43
C HIS A 87 13.19 -0.17 3.44
N ARG A 88 14.47 -0.50 3.22
CA ARG A 88 15.55 0.02 4.09
C ARG A 88 15.76 1.51 3.90
N GLU A 89 15.72 2.00 2.66
CA GLU A 89 15.83 3.44 2.38
C GLU A 89 14.66 4.21 2.99
N LEU A 90 13.46 3.65 2.94
CA LEU A 90 12.29 4.20 3.62
C LEU A 90 12.52 4.36 5.13
N LEU A 91 13.20 3.41 5.77
CA LEU A 91 13.53 3.45 7.20
C LEU A 91 14.65 4.45 7.53
N GLU A 92 15.42 4.89 6.53
CA GLU A 92 16.47 5.90 6.67
C GLU A 92 15.94 7.34 6.51
N LEU A 93 14.70 7.50 6.02
CA LEU A 93 14.07 8.81 5.91
C LEU A 93 13.93 9.49 7.28
N PRO A 94 14.06 10.83 7.33
CA PRO A 94 13.89 11.58 8.57
C PRO A 94 12.47 11.42 9.12
N GLU A 95 12.31 11.47 10.44
CA GLU A 95 10.99 11.35 11.10
C GLU A 95 9.99 12.43 10.62
N SER A 96 10.47 13.57 10.12
CA SER A 96 9.62 14.59 9.49
C SER A 96 9.00 14.16 8.14
N ALA A 97 9.52 13.11 7.52
CA ALA A 97 9.00 12.54 6.27
C ALA A 97 8.10 11.31 6.53
N ILE A 98 8.21 10.69 7.70
CA ILE A 98 7.46 9.48 8.09
C ILE A 98 6.48 9.81 9.23
N GLY A 99 5.20 9.72 8.94
CA GLY A 99 4.11 9.90 9.90
C GLY A 99 3.54 11.31 9.94
N ILE A 100 2.25 11.39 10.23
CA ILE A 100 1.54 12.65 10.48
C ILE A 100 1.77 13.01 11.95
N ASP A 101 2.54 14.07 12.22
CA ASP A 101 2.32 14.79 13.47
C ASP A 101 1.02 15.60 13.33
N SER A 102 -0.10 14.96 13.67
CA SER A 102 -1.42 15.59 13.70
C SER A 102 -1.51 16.78 14.69
N SER A 103 -0.46 17.00 15.49
CA SER A 103 -0.33 18.14 16.40
C SER A 103 0.44 19.33 15.82
N THR A 104 0.96 19.24 14.58
CA THR A 104 1.60 20.38 13.89
C THR A 104 0.53 21.34 13.32
N PRO A 105 0.37 22.57 13.86
CA PRO A 105 -0.55 23.56 13.32
C PRO A 105 -0.01 24.07 11.98
N GLY A 106 -0.66 23.67 10.89
CA GLY A 106 -0.17 23.93 9.52
C GLY A 106 -0.59 22.86 8.52
N GLY A 107 -0.88 21.64 9.01
CA GLY A 107 -1.64 20.60 8.30
C GLY A 107 -0.95 20.05 7.05
N ALA A 108 -0.46 18.82 7.13
CA ALA A 108 0.02 18.08 5.95
C ALA A 108 -1.01 18.18 4.81
N VAL A 109 -0.57 18.68 3.65
CA VAL A 109 -1.38 18.92 2.45
C VAL A 109 -1.83 17.62 1.75
N GLY A 110 -1.34 16.47 2.22
CA GLY A 110 -1.82 15.13 1.94
C GLY A 110 -0.79 14.07 2.39
N TYR A 111 -1.15 12.79 2.31
CA TYR A 111 -0.25 11.68 2.66
C TYR A 111 -0.37 10.51 1.66
N SER A 112 0.77 9.89 1.38
CA SER A 112 0.85 8.54 0.80
C SER A 112 0.90 7.50 1.92
N TYR A 113 0.39 6.32 1.67
CA TYR A 113 0.45 5.21 2.60
C TYR A 113 0.87 3.96 1.85
N VAL A 114 1.76 3.19 2.47
CA VAL A 114 2.35 1.99 1.92
C VAL A 114 2.37 0.88 2.97
N VAL A 115 1.94 -0.31 2.55
CA VAL A 115 2.01 -1.53 3.36
C VAL A 115 2.89 -2.54 2.67
N PHE A 116 3.83 -3.11 3.44
CA PHE A 116 4.58 -4.28 3.03
C PHE A 116 4.17 -5.46 3.91
N THR A 117 3.59 -6.49 3.30
CA THR A 117 3.22 -7.73 3.97
C THR A 117 4.09 -8.87 3.45
N TYR A 118 5.18 -9.15 4.17
CA TYR A 118 6.10 -10.23 3.88
C TYR A 118 5.50 -11.55 4.36
N THR A 119 5.42 -12.53 3.47
CA THR A 119 5.21 -13.94 3.83
C THR A 119 6.56 -14.64 3.77
N LEU A 120 7.01 -15.20 4.89
CA LEU A 120 8.28 -15.91 5.00
C LEU A 120 8.12 -17.39 4.59
N ASP A 121 9.24 -18.04 4.27
CA ASP A 121 9.25 -19.47 3.86
C ASP A 121 8.69 -20.42 4.92
N ASP A 122 8.80 -20.05 6.20
CA ASP A 122 8.24 -20.81 7.32
C ASP A 122 6.77 -20.48 7.62
N GLY A 123 6.14 -19.65 6.77
CA GLY A 123 4.74 -19.24 6.89
C GLY A 123 4.49 -18.11 7.88
N ARG A 124 5.53 -17.56 8.53
CA ARG A 124 5.37 -16.33 9.34
C ARG A 124 5.03 -15.15 8.44
N ILE A 125 4.23 -14.24 8.97
CA ILE A 125 3.83 -13.00 8.30
C ILE A 125 4.42 -11.82 9.05
N VAL A 126 5.04 -10.90 8.31
CA VAL A 126 5.57 -9.63 8.83
C VAL A 126 4.93 -8.49 8.04
N SER A 127 4.07 -7.72 8.68
CA SER A 127 3.44 -6.55 8.06
C SER A 127 4.06 -5.25 8.59
N ARG A 128 4.30 -4.30 7.69
CA ARG A 128 4.81 -2.96 7.97
C ARG A 128 3.97 -1.94 7.22
N ASN A 129 3.67 -0.84 7.90
CA ASN A 129 2.78 0.20 7.42
C ASN A 129 3.49 1.54 7.65
N TYR A 130 3.56 2.35 6.60
CA TYR A 130 4.16 3.67 6.63
C TYR A 130 3.22 4.69 6.02
N GLU A 131 3.09 5.83 6.70
CA GLU A 131 2.46 7.03 6.19
C GLU A 131 3.56 8.03 5.83
N LEU A 132 3.55 8.52 4.60
CA LEU A 132 4.56 9.43 4.06
C LEU A 132 3.87 10.75 3.71
N SER A 133 4.39 11.86 4.22
CA SER A 133 3.84 13.17 3.94
C SER A 133 4.17 13.61 2.51
N TYR A 134 3.22 14.22 1.79
CA TYR A 134 3.53 14.83 0.50
C TYR A 134 4.34 16.12 0.67
N PRO A 135 5.19 16.49 -0.31
CA PRO A 135 5.81 17.80 -0.36
C PRO A 135 4.78 18.93 -0.34
N GLU A 136 4.83 19.78 0.69
CA GLU A 136 4.50 21.19 0.52
C GLU A 136 5.74 21.87 -0.10
N ASP A 137 5.54 22.72 -1.12
CA ASP A 137 6.63 23.31 -1.92
C ASP A 137 7.79 23.82 -1.04
N GLY A 138 9.00 23.29 -1.28
CA GLY A 138 10.26 23.80 -0.70
C GLY A 138 10.86 23.04 0.49
N ASN A 139 10.35 21.87 0.89
CA ASN A 139 10.96 21.05 1.96
C ASN A 139 11.85 19.91 1.40
N PRO A 140 13.17 19.91 1.63
CA PRO A 140 14.08 18.90 1.10
C PRO A 140 13.85 17.47 1.64
N ALA A 141 13.34 17.32 2.86
CA ALA A 141 13.01 16.00 3.42
C ALA A 141 11.84 15.33 2.66
N LEU A 142 10.98 16.14 2.02
CA LEU A 142 9.86 15.65 1.24
C LEU A 142 10.31 15.23 -0.18
N THR A 143 11.42 15.80 -0.69
CA THR A 143 12.08 15.35 -1.91
C THR A 143 12.64 13.93 -1.77
N GLU A 144 13.33 13.62 -0.67
CA GLU A 144 13.88 12.27 -0.42
C GLU A 144 12.77 11.21 -0.33
N SER A 145 11.66 11.53 0.34
CA SER A 145 10.49 10.63 0.39
C SER A 145 9.88 10.39 -1.00
N GLN A 146 9.85 11.40 -1.86
CA GLN A 146 9.34 11.28 -3.22
C GLN A 146 10.27 10.44 -4.10
N GLU A 147 11.59 10.49 -3.90
CA GLU A 147 12.54 9.63 -4.61
C GLU A 147 12.31 8.15 -4.29
N VAL A 148 12.21 7.81 -2.99
CA VAL A 148 11.91 6.44 -2.54
C VAL A 148 10.56 5.97 -3.10
N LEU A 149 9.55 6.84 -3.08
CA LEU A 149 8.26 6.55 -3.72
C LEU A 149 8.42 6.33 -5.22
N ASN A 150 9.15 7.17 -5.95
CA ASN A 150 9.35 6.98 -7.39
C ASN A 150 10.03 5.64 -7.71
N GLU A 151 10.97 5.19 -6.89
CA GLU A 151 11.59 3.87 -7.04
C GLU A 151 10.62 2.73 -6.78
N LEU A 152 9.81 2.84 -5.73
CA LEU A 152 8.71 1.90 -5.49
C LEU A 152 7.75 1.87 -6.68
N GLY A 153 7.43 3.02 -7.26
CA GLY A 153 6.53 3.12 -8.41
C GLY A 153 7.08 2.42 -9.65
N LYS A 154 8.39 2.53 -9.89
CA LYS A 154 9.07 1.78 -10.96
C LYS A 154 8.97 0.27 -10.71
N LEU A 155 9.24 -0.19 -9.48
CA LEU A 155 9.13 -1.60 -9.14
C LEU A 155 7.70 -2.13 -9.30
N LEU A 156 6.70 -1.36 -8.88
CA LEU A 156 5.28 -1.68 -9.01
C LEU A 156 4.77 -1.54 -10.46
N SER A 157 5.57 -0.98 -11.36
CA SER A 157 5.28 -0.91 -12.80
C SER A 157 5.99 -1.99 -13.62
N THR A 158 6.69 -2.94 -12.99
CA THR A 158 7.32 -4.07 -13.69
C THR A 158 6.27 -5.04 -14.25
N PRO A 159 6.62 -5.86 -15.26
CA PRO A 159 5.74 -6.90 -15.76
C PRO A 159 5.26 -7.87 -14.66
N GLU A 160 6.12 -8.25 -13.71
CA GLU A 160 5.72 -9.09 -12.58
C GLU A 160 4.59 -8.45 -11.77
N SER A 161 4.73 -7.18 -11.41
CA SER A 161 3.73 -6.43 -10.65
C SER A 161 2.38 -6.36 -11.38
N LYS A 162 2.43 -6.14 -12.69
CA LYS A 162 1.26 -6.04 -13.57
C LYS A 162 0.55 -7.38 -13.74
N LEU A 163 1.33 -8.45 -13.95
CA LEU A 163 0.80 -9.80 -14.03
C LEU A 163 0.22 -10.24 -12.69
N SER A 164 0.84 -9.87 -11.57
CA SER A 164 0.27 -10.12 -10.25
C SER A 164 -1.07 -9.43 -10.05
N ALA A 165 -1.23 -8.17 -10.50
CA ALA A 165 -2.51 -7.48 -10.45
C ALA A 165 -3.57 -8.18 -11.33
N LEU A 166 -3.18 -8.67 -12.51
CA LEU A 166 -4.06 -9.43 -13.40
C LEU A 166 -4.44 -10.79 -12.82
N ASP A 167 -3.49 -11.53 -12.24
CA ASP A 167 -3.75 -12.82 -11.58
C ASP A 167 -4.76 -12.66 -10.44
N GLN A 168 -4.66 -11.58 -9.69
CA GLN A 168 -5.61 -11.25 -8.63
C GLN A 168 -7.03 -10.94 -9.15
N ILE A 169 -7.16 -10.43 -10.38
CA ILE A 169 -8.45 -10.30 -11.07
C ILE A 169 -8.94 -11.67 -11.53
N MET A 170 -8.06 -12.55 -12.02
CA MET A 170 -8.44 -13.90 -12.47
C MET A 170 -8.99 -14.77 -11.34
N GLU A 171 -8.64 -14.48 -10.09
CA GLU A 171 -9.18 -15.12 -8.88
C GLU A 171 -10.58 -14.62 -8.46
N VAL A 172 -11.13 -13.60 -9.15
CA VAL A 172 -12.48 -13.06 -8.91
C VAL A 172 -13.55 -14.04 -9.39
N GLU A 173 -14.72 -14.04 -8.73
CA GLU A 173 -15.87 -14.80 -9.21
C GLU A 173 -16.25 -14.31 -10.62
N PRO A 174 -16.28 -15.18 -11.64
CA PRO A 174 -16.37 -14.70 -13.01
C PRO A 174 -17.66 -13.93 -13.34
N SER A 175 -18.75 -14.20 -12.61
CA SER A 175 -20.01 -13.44 -12.71
C SER A 175 -19.98 -12.05 -12.04
N ARG A 176 -18.89 -11.71 -11.36
CA ARG A 176 -18.69 -10.47 -10.60
C ARG A 176 -17.50 -9.66 -11.13
N LEU A 177 -17.02 -10.02 -12.31
CA LEU A 177 -15.97 -9.34 -13.03
C LEU A 177 -16.59 -8.47 -14.12
N ASP A 178 -16.16 -7.22 -14.18
CA ASP A 178 -16.50 -6.26 -15.23
C ASP A 178 -15.21 -5.72 -15.84
N ALA A 179 -15.21 -5.51 -17.15
CA ALA A 179 -14.11 -4.88 -17.87
C ALA A 179 -14.71 -3.90 -18.87
N VAL A 180 -14.42 -2.62 -18.67
CA VAL A 180 -15.05 -1.48 -19.33
C VAL A 180 -14.01 -0.62 -20.00
N LEU A 181 -14.15 -0.46 -21.31
CA LEU A 181 -13.33 0.47 -22.09
C LEU A 181 -14.04 1.82 -22.23
N SER A 182 -13.28 2.83 -21.79
CA SER A 182 -13.46 4.26 -21.75
C SER A 182 -13.24 5.07 -23.04
N THR A 183 -14.10 5.11 -24.07
CA THR A 183 -13.75 5.84 -25.31
C THR A 183 -14.27 7.28 -25.36
N GLY A 184 -13.56 8.17 -24.66
CA GLY A 184 -13.60 9.63 -24.84
C GLY A 184 -14.84 10.36 -24.32
N TRP A 185 -14.75 11.69 -24.29
CA TRP A 185 -15.83 12.60 -23.90
C TRP A 185 -16.46 13.23 -25.15
N GLU A 186 -17.76 13.00 -25.40
CA GLU A 186 -18.50 13.80 -26.39
C GLU A 186 -18.84 15.18 -25.78
N GLU A 187 -18.10 16.24 -26.15
CA GLU A 187 -18.27 17.62 -25.64
C GLU A 187 -19.73 18.13 -25.73
N GLU A 188 -20.51 17.70 -26.73
CA GLU A 188 -21.89 18.16 -26.93
C GLU A 188 -22.93 17.42 -26.07
N LYS A 189 -22.60 16.24 -25.53
CA LYS A 189 -23.56 15.40 -24.78
C LYS A 189 -23.12 15.09 -23.36
N GLY A 190 -21.85 15.28 -23.01
CA GLY A 190 -21.33 15.00 -21.67
C GLY A 190 -21.42 13.52 -21.29
N TYR A 191 -21.47 12.61 -22.26
CA TYR A 191 -21.47 11.17 -22.03
C TYR A 191 -20.22 10.55 -22.66
N GLU A 192 -19.64 9.64 -21.88
CA GLU A 192 -18.55 8.78 -22.25
C GLU A 192 -19.12 7.51 -22.90
N SER A 193 -18.47 7.00 -23.95
CA SER A 193 -18.92 5.78 -24.63
C SER A 193 -18.23 4.57 -24.01
N GLU A 194 -19.02 3.74 -23.33
CA GLU A 194 -18.54 2.57 -22.59
C GLU A 194 -18.73 1.29 -23.39
N VAL A 195 -17.67 0.49 -23.47
CA VAL A 195 -17.72 -0.84 -24.06
C VAL A 195 -17.41 -1.88 -22.99
N HIS A 196 -18.43 -2.65 -22.62
CA HIS A 196 -18.29 -3.78 -21.70
C HIS A 196 -17.80 -5.02 -22.45
N VAL A 197 -16.80 -5.69 -21.90
CA VAL A 197 -16.30 -6.95 -22.42
C VAL A 197 -17.27 -8.09 -22.07
N ASP A 198 -17.87 -8.70 -23.08
CA ASP A 198 -18.65 -9.93 -22.95
C ASP A 198 -17.81 -11.04 -22.30
N TYR A 199 -18.38 -11.64 -21.26
CA TYR A 199 -17.78 -12.73 -20.50
C TYR A 199 -17.28 -13.89 -21.37
N SER A 200 -17.98 -14.20 -22.47
CA SER A 200 -17.58 -15.26 -23.40
C SER A 200 -16.28 -14.98 -24.16
N LEU A 201 -15.87 -13.71 -24.23
CA LEU A 201 -14.67 -13.26 -24.94
C LEU A 201 -13.50 -12.97 -23.99
N LEU A 202 -13.75 -13.04 -22.68
CA LEU A 202 -12.84 -12.62 -21.62
C LEU A 202 -11.47 -13.33 -21.66
N ASP A 203 -11.43 -14.65 -21.90
CA ASP A 203 -10.16 -15.39 -22.03
C ASP A 203 -9.28 -14.86 -23.18
N SER A 204 -9.90 -14.51 -24.30
CA SER A 204 -9.18 -13.96 -25.46
C SER A 204 -8.74 -12.51 -25.25
N PHE A 205 -9.53 -11.75 -24.48
CA PHE A 205 -9.18 -10.40 -24.04
C PHE A 205 -7.96 -10.44 -23.12
N TRP A 206 -7.96 -11.32 -22.12
CA TRP A 206 -6.83 -11.49 -21.21
C TRP A 206 -5.53 -11.84 -21.90
N LYS A 207 -5.56 -12.72 -22.89
CA LYS A 207 -4.37 -13.02 -23.69
C LYS A 207 -3.83 -11.82 -24.46
N ALA A 208 -4.71 -10.94 -24.94
CA ALA A 208 -4.28 -9.72 -25.64
C ALA A 208 -3.64 -8.74 -24.65
N LEU A 209 -4.28 -8.54 -23.50
CA LEU A 209 -3.79 -7.66 -22.43
C LEU A 209 -2.46 -8.16 -21.85
N GLU A 210 -2.38 -9.42 -21.46
CA GLU A 210 -1.17 -10.06 -20.91
C GLU A 210 0.02 -9.88 -21.85
N LYS A 211 -0.21 -10.07 -23.16
CA LYS A 211 0.83 -9.89 -24.17
C LYS A 211 1.35 -8.44 -24.21
N ASP A 212 0.46 -7.45 -24.18
CA ASP A 212 0.89 -6.05 -24.14
C ASP A 212 1.56 -5.67 -22.80
N LEU A 213 1.15 -6.26 -21.67
CA LEU A 213 1.81 -6.05 -20.37
C LEU A 213 3.27 -6.52 -20.39
N VAL A 214 3.55 -7.64 -21.08
CA VAL A 214 4.89 -8.20 -21.22
C VAL A 214 5.72 -7.48 -22.28
N GLU A 215 5.12 -7.15 -23.43
CA GLU A 215 5.85 -6.65 -24.61
C GLU A 215 5.95 -5.12 -24.69
N HIS A 216 5.03 -4.37 -24.06
CA HIS A 216 4.83 -2.94 -24.32
C HIS A 216 4.70 -2.06 -23.07
N GLU A 217 5.02 -2.58 -21.89
CA GLU A 217 5.10 -1.82 -20.62
C GLU A 217 3.82 -1.04 -20.25
N LEU A 218 2.65 -1.51 -20.67
CA LEU A 218 1.33 -0.94 -20.36
C LEU A 218 1.18 -0.51 -18.88
N GLY A 219 0.94 0.77 -18.63
CA GLY A 219 0.67 1.34 -17.30
C GLY A 219 1.92 1.69 -16.50
N SER A 220 2.05 2.95 -16.10
CA SER A 220 2.93 3.38 -15.02
C SER A 220 2.09 3.58 -13.77
N VAL A 221 2.48 2.98 -12.64
CA VAL A 221 1.91 3.33 -11.34
C VAL A 221 2.46 4.71 -10.97
N SER A 222 1.64 5.76 -11.07
CA SER A 222 1.99 7.08 -10.58
C SER A 222 1.74 7.14 -9.07
N LEU A 223 2.81 7.23 -8.27
CA LEU A 223 2.72 7.36 -6.82
C LEU A 223 2.81 8.86 -6.44
N GLY A 224 1.68 9.57 -6.52
CA GLY A 224 1.58 11.02 -6.33
C GLY A 224 0.17 11.57 -6.58
N SER A 225 -0.09 12.81 -6.15
CA SER A 225 -1.40 13.48 -6.31
C SER A 225 -1.77 13.64 -7.80
N GLY A 226 -2.68 12.78 -8.26
CA GLY A 226 -3.88 13.17 -9.00
C GLY A 226 -3.78 13.70 -10.43
N ASP A 227 -2.61 14.05 -10.96
CA ASP A 227 -2.49 14.55 -12.33
C ASP A 227 -1.43 13.75 -13.10
N GLY A 228 -1.82 12.63 -13.70
CA GLY A 228 -0.82 11.85 -14.44
C GLY A 228 -1.30 10.58 -15.12
N MET A 229 -2.40 10.62 -15.86
CA MET A 229 -2.71 9.56 -16.84
C MET A 229 -3.27 10.07 -18.17
N SER A 230 -3.24 11.39 -18.43
CA SER A 230 -3.61 11.90 -19.75
C SER A 230 -2.47 11.65 -20.75
N VAL A 231 -2.40 10.43 -21.27
CA VAL A 231 -1.65 10.15 -22.50
C VAL A 231 -2.56 10.56 -23.65
N GLU A 232 -2.09 11.48 -24.49
CA GLU A 232 -2.85 11.94 -25.65
C GLU A 232 -3.29 10.75 -26.51
N GLY A 233 -4.60 10.70 -26.83
CA GLY A 233 -5.20 9.61 -27.60
C GLY A 233 -5.47 8.31 -26.83
N ALA A 234 -5.15 8.22 -25.53
CA ALA A 234 -5.41 7.02 -24.77
C ALA A 234 -6.82 6.97 -24.16
N ALA A 235 -7.42 5.78 -24.20
CA ALA A 235 -8.69 5.45 -23.55
C ALA A 235 -8.42 4.76 -22.20
N PRO A 236 -9.11 5.13 -21.12
CA PRO A 236 -9.06 4.35 -19.88
C PRO A 236 -9.74 2.99 -20.06
N LEU A 237 -9.16 1.95 -19.50
CA LEU A 237 -9.70 0.60 -19.39
C LEU A 237 -9.80 0.28 -17.90
N ASP A 238 -11.01 0.19 -17.38
CA ASP A 238 -11.31 -0.25 -16.01
C ASP A 238 -11.59 -1.75 -16.02
N ILE A 239 -10.91 -2.49 -15.15
CA ILE A 239 -11.21 -3.89 -14.87
C ILE A 239 -11.45 -4.02 -13.38
N SER A 240 -12.63 -4.47 -12.99
CA SER A 240 -13.03 -4.54 -11.59
C SER A 240 -13.82 -5.78 -11.23
N GLY A 241 -13.79 -6.16 -9.96
CA GLY A 241 -14.65 -7.22 -9.46
C GLY A 241 -14.47 -7.57 -8.00
N TYR A 242 -15.23 -8.57 -7.55
CA TYR A 242 -15.24 -9.01 -6.15
C TYR A 242 -14.71 -10.44 -5.98
N ARG A 243 -13.73 -10.59 -5.09
CA ARG A 243 -13.23 -11.91 -4.67
C ARG A 243 -14.31 -12.68 -3.88
N PRO A 244 -14.17 -14.02 -3.75
CA PRO A 244 -15.11 -14.85 -2.99
C PRO A 244 -15.26 -14.46 -1.51
N ASP A 245 -14.23 -13.86 -0.91
CA ASP A 245 -14.26 -13.36 0.48
C ASP A 245 -14.97 -12.01 0.63
N GLY A 246 -15.40 -11.41 -0.49
CA GLY A 246 -16.09 -10.13 -0.54
C GLY A 246 -15.17 -8.92 -0.74
N SER A 247 -13.85 -9.10 -0.84
CA SER A 247 -12.94 -7.99 -1.15
C SER A 247 -13.14 -7.51 -2.59
N TYR A 248 -12.91 -6.21 -2.82
CA TYR A 248 -12.98 -5.60 -4.15
C TYR A 248 -11.58 -5.45 -4.72
N VAL A 249 -11.42 -5.72 -6.02
CA VAL A 249 -10.19 -5.48 -6.79
C VAL A 249 -10.55 -4.66 -8.02
N CYS A 250 -9.73 -3.67 -8.36
CA CYS A 250 -9.93 -2.87 -9.56
C CYS A 250 -8.56 -2.50 -10.13
N VAL A 251 -8.44 -2.41 -11.45
CA VAL A 251 -7.20 -2.01 -12.10
C VAL A 251 -7.53 -1.12 -13.29
N TYR A 252 -6.81 -0.01 -13.40
CA TYR A 252 -6.94 0.94 -14.51
C TYR A 252 -5.73 0.84 -15.42
N TYR A 253 -5.99 0.69 -16.71
CA TYR A 253 -4.97 0.77 -17.76
C TYR A 253 -5.31 1.88 -18.73
N MET A 254 -4.30 2.63 -19.17
CA MET A 254 -4.45 3.50 -20.34
C MET A 254 -4.09 2.70 -21.58
N VAL A 255 -5.00 2.61 -22.54
CA VAL A 255 -4.78 1.86 -23.79
C VAL A 255 -4.81 2.79 -24.99
N ASN A 256 -3.83 2.65 -25.88
CA ASN A 256 -3.80 3.21 -27.23
C ASN A 256 -2.93 2.32 -28.13
N GLN A 257 -2.95 2.55 -29.44
CA GLN A 257 -2.19 1.73 -30.39
C GLN A 257 -0.68 1.71 -30.14
N LYS A 258 -0.13 2.73 -29.48
CA LYS A 258 1.31 2.83 -29.21
C LYS A 258 1.76 1.96 -28.03
N ILE A 259 0.94 1.85 -26.99
CA ILE A 259 1.30 1.15 -25.74
C ILE A 259 0.57 -0.19 -25.57
N ALA A 260 -0.56 -0.39 -26.24
CA ALA A 260 -1.41 -1.57 -26.12
C ALA A 260 -1.90 -2.09 -27.49
N PRO A 261 -0.99 -2.33 -28.47
CA PRO A 261 -1.40 -2.65 -29.84
C PRO A 261 -2.21 -3.95 -29.93
N ASN A 262 -1.92 -4.98 -29.12
CA ASN A 262 -2.66 -6.24 -29.19
C ASN A 262 -4.08 -6.08 -28.61
N THR A 263 -4.22 -5.33 -27.52
CA THR A 263 -5.48 -5.02 -26.84
C THR A 263 -6.36 -4.12 -27.72
N CYS A 264 -5.78 -3.10 -28.34
CA CYS A 264 -6.50 -2.23 -29.28
C CYS A 264 -7.01 -3.02 -30.49
N ALA A 265 -6.15 -3.83 -31.11
CA ALA A 265 -6.54 -4.69 -32.23
C ALA A 265 -7.64 -5.70 -31.83
N TRP A 266 -7.65 -6.15 -30.57
CA TRP A 266 -8.70 -7.00 -30.05
C TRP A 266 -10.04 -6.25 -29.93
N PHE A 267 -10.05 -5.02 -29.42
CA PHE A 267 -11.27 -4.19 -29.36
C PHE A 267 -11.80 -3.83 -30.75
N GLU A 268 -10.94 -3.43 -31.68
CA GLU A 268 -11.29 -3.16 -33.08
C GLU A 268 -11.97 -4.38 -33.74
N LYS A 269 -11.42 -5.57 -33.50
CA LYS A 269 -11.93 -6.82 -34.06
C LYS A 269 -13.30 -7.24 -33.49
N ASN A 270 -13.51 -7.09 -32.18
CA ASN A 270 -14.68 -7.64 -31.50
C ASN A 270 -15.81 -6.62 -31.29
N TYR A 271 -15.48 -5.33 -31.19
CA TYR A 271 -16.43 -4.26 -30.88
C TYR A 271 -16.43 -3.10 -31.88
N HIS A 272 -15.58 -3.14 -32.91
CA HIS A 272 -15.48 -2.09 -33.94
C HIS A 272 -15.18 -0.69 -33.37
N VAL A 273 -14.38 -0.65 -32.31
CA VAL A 273 -13.92 0.58 -31.65
C VAL A 273 -12.58 0.98 -32.24
N GLU A 274 -12.44 2.21 -32.75
CA GLU A 274 -11.14 2.76 -33.19
C GLU A 274 -10.48 3.52 -32.03
N LEU A 275 -9.34 3.03 -31.55
CA LEU A 275 -8.51 3.68 -30.55
C LEU A 275 -7.30 4.30 -31.25
N GLY A 276 -7.23 5.63 -31.29
CA GLY A 276 -6.18 6.40 -31.98
C GLY A 276 -4.81 6.34 -31.34
#